data_AF-A0AAV7GGJ7-F1
#
_entry.id   AF-A0AAV7GGJ7-F1
#
_cell.length_a   1.000
_cell.length_b   1.000
_cell.length_c   1.000
_cell.angle_alpha   90.00
_cell.angle_beta   90.00
_cell.angle_gamma   90.00
#
_symmetry.space_group_name_H-M   'P 1'
#
loop_
_entity.id
_entity.type
_entity.pdbx_description
1 polymer ?
#
loop_
_entity_poly.entity_id
_entity_poly.type
_entity_poly.pdbx_seq_one_letter_code
_entity_poly.pdbx_strand_id
1 'polypeptide(L)' 'MHPDGYLEIKDRSKDVIISGGENISSMEVESIMYGHPAVNEAAVVARPDEYWGETPCALVGLKEGLVGPPLTEVQG' A
#
# COMPACT_ATOMS: atom_id res chain seq x y z
N MET A 1 -0.67 -23.73 12.95
CA MET A 1 0.77 -23.91 13.23
C MET A 1 1.28 -24.81 12.13
N HIS A 2 2.09 -24.26 11.21
CA HIS A 2 2.65 -25.05 10.13
C HIS A 2 3.79 -25.95 10.67
N PRO A 3 3.94 -27.18 10.16
CA PRO A 3 4.87 -28.19 10.69
C PRO A 3 6.36 -27.89 10.46
N ASP A 4 6.69 -26.74 9.89
CA ASP A 4 8.02 -26.25 9.51
C ASP A 4 8.57 -25.16 10.45
N GLY A 5 7.92 -24.91 11.59
CA GLY A 5 8.42 -23.98 12.61
C GLY A 5 8.27 -22.50 12.24
N TYR A 6 7.60 -22.20 11.13
CA TYR A 6 7.24 -20.84 10.78
C TYR A 6 6.03 -20.38 11.60
N LEU A 7 6.23 -19.28 12.33
CA LEU A 7 5.19 -18.55 13.01
C LEU A 7 4.60 -17.53 12.02
N GLU A 8 3.51 -17.88 11.34
CA GLU A 8 2.66 -16.88 10.70
C GLU A 8 1.89 -16.11 11.78
N ILE A 9 2.31 -14.89 12.05
CA ILE A 9 1.55 -13.95 12.88
C ILE A 9 0.41 -13.40 12.03
N LYS A 10 -0.78 -14.00 12.12
CA LYS A 10 -2.03 -13.38 11.66
C LYS A 10 -2.57 -12.43 12.74
N ASP A 11 -1.90 -11.31 12.95
CA ASP A 11 -2.52 -10.20 13.70
C ASP A 11 -3.21 -9.25 12.71
N ARG A 12 -4.51 -9.48 12.54
CA ARG A 12 -5.37 -8.68 11.66
C ARG A 12 -6.00 -7.59 12.50
N SER A 13 -5.28 -6.49 12.75
CA SER A 13 -5.90 -5.32 13.38
C SER A 13 -5.22 -3.97 13.15
N LYS A 14 -4.15 -3.91 12.35
CA LYS A 14 -3.49 -2.65 11.99
C LYS A 14 -3.22 -2.65 10.50
N ASP A 15 -3.48 -1.52 9.87
CA ASP A 15 -3.24 -1.19 8.47
C ASP A 15 -1.73 -1.28 8.14
N VAL A 16 -1.20 -2.51 8.04
CA VAL A 16 0.22 -2.85 7.83
C VAL A 16 0.37 -3.74 6.60
N ILE A 17 1.33 -3.40 5.74
CA ILE A 17 1.74 -4.10 4.52
C ILE A 17 3.13 -4.69 4.77
N ILE A 18 3.34 -5.98 4.45
CA ILE A 18 4.63 -6.65 4.67
C ILE A 18 5.39 -6.75 3.35
N SER A 19 6.36 -5.88 3.15
CA SER A 19 7.18 -5.85 1.93
C SER A 19 8.61 -6.29 2.25
N GLY A 20 9.04 -7.45 1.75
CA GLY A 20 10.42 -7.92 1.95
C GLY A 20 10.82 -8.24 3.39
N GLY A 21 9.85 -8.43 4.27
CA GLY A 21 10.06 -8.56 5.71
C GLY A 21 10.00 -7.24 6.48
N GLU A 22 9.82 -6.11 5.80
CA GLU A 22 9.61 -4.80 6.42
C GLU A 22 8.12 -4.52 6.64
N ASN A 23 7.78 -3.91 7.78
CA ASN A 23 6.42 -3.53 8.13
C ASN A 23 6.15 -2.09 7.68
N ILE A 24 5.26 -1.91 6.71
CA ILE A 24 4.87 -0.60 6.18
C ILE A 24 3.47 -0.25 6.67
N SER A 25 3.30 0.88 7.36
CA SER A 25 1.98 1.38 7.77
C SER A 25 1.29 2.05 6.57
N SER A 26 0.18 1.48 6.07
CA SER A 26 -0.56 2.11 4.97
C SER A 26 -1.18 3.45 5.39
N MET A 27 -1.61 3.60 6.64
CA MET A 27 -2.10 4.88 7.18
C MET A 27 -1.03 5.98 7.15
N GLU A 28 0.23 5.67 7.45
CA GLU A 28 1.31 6.67 7.38
C GLU A 28 1.55 7.11 5.93
N VAL A 29 1.55 6.16 5.00
CA VAL A 29 1.71 6.45 3.57
C VAL A 29 0.54 7.30 3.05
N GLU A 30 -0.69 6.97 3.43
CA GLU A 30 -1.88 7.77 3.13
C GLU A 30 -1.76 9.19 3.70
N SER A 31 -1.37 9.32 4.97
CA SER A 31 -1.20 10.62 5.63
C SER A 31 -0.20 11.51 4.90
N ILE A 32 0.90 10.94 4.39
CA ILE A 32 1.88 11.68 3.58
C ILE A 32 1.23 12.14 2.26
N MET A 33 0.46 11.28 1.60
CA MET A 33 -0.24 11.62 0.36
C MET A 33 -1.28 12.72 0.54
N TYR A 34 -2.00 12.75 1.67
CA TYR A 34 -2.92 13.84 2.01
C TYR A 34 -2.22 15.21 2.13
N GLY A 35 -0.91 15.24 2.38
CA GLY A 35 -0.11 16.47 2.37
C GLY A 35 0.12 17.03 0.96
N HIS A 36 -0.13 16.27 -0.09
CA HIS A 36 0.15 16.70 -1.47
C HIS A 36 -0.97 17.59 -2.03
N PRO A 37 -0.66 18.76 -2.63
CA PRO A 37 -1.67 19.75 -3.01
C PRO A 37 -2.66 19.27 -4.07
N ALA A 38 -2.28 18.26 -4.87
CA ALA A 38 -3.12 17.66 -5.91
C ALA A 38 -4.05 16.54 -5.41
N VAL A 39 -3.81 16.00 -4.22
CA VAL A 39 -4.56 14.84 -3.69
C VAL A 39 -5.83 15.31 -3.01
N ASN A 40 -6.97 14.74 -3.41
CA ASN A 40 -8.25 14.87 -2.73
C ASN A 40 -8.46 13.71 -1.75
N GLU A 41 -8.19 12.49 -2.21
CA GLU A 41 -8.39 11.25 -1.46
C GLU A 41 -7.24 10.29 -1.79
N ALA A 42 -6.80 9.50 -0.80
CA ALA A 42 -5.79 8.47 -1.00
C ALA A 42 -6.12 7.23 -0.18
N ALA A 43 -5.93 6.06 -0.79
CA ALA A 43 -6.03 4.76 -0.13
C ALA A 43 -4.83 3.90 -0.51
N VAL A 44 -4.20 3.25 0.48
CA VAL A 44 -3.03 2.38 0.27
C VAL A 44 -3.37 0.96 0.67
N VAL A 45 -3.17 0.04 -0.27
CA VAL A 45 -3.47 -1.38 -0.11
C VAL A 45 -2.24 -2.22 -0.42
N ALA A 46 -2.18 -3.42 0.16
CA ALA A 46 -1.19 -4.42 -0.22
C ALA A 46 -1.49 -4.94 -1.63
N ARG A 47 -0.47 -4.96 -2.48
CA ARG A 47 -0.48 -5.61 -3.80
C ARG A 47 0.47 -6.81 -3.75
N PRO A 48 0.05 -8.02 -4.17
CA PRO A 48 0.96 -9.16 -4.28
C PRO A 48 2.17 -8.84 -5.15
N ASP A 49 3.34 -9.33 -4.76
CA ASP A 49 4.61 -9.10 -5.44
C ASP A 49 5.46 -10.38 -5.44
N GLU A 50 6.09 -10.70 -6.58
CA GLU A 50 6.86 -11.94 -6.76
C GLU A 50 8.17 -11.95 -5.96
N TYR A 51 8.74 -10.78 -5.66
CA TYR A 51 10.03 -10.64 -4.96
C TYR A 51 9.84 -10.29 -3.49
N TRP A 52 8.90 -9.40 -3.20
CA TRP A 52 8.71 -8.82 -1.89
C TRP A 52 7.55 -9.43 -1.10
N GLY A 53 6.78 -10.32 -1.72
CA GLY A 53 5.55 -10.89 -1.17
C GLY A 53 4.39 -9.90 -1.33
N GLU A 54 4.52 -8.71 -0.76
CA GLU A 54 3.59 -7.60 -0.93
C GLU A 54 4.33 -6.29 -1.22
N THR A 55 3.70 -5.39 -1.99
CA THR A 55 4.15 -4.02 -2.20
C THR A 55 2.99 -3.05 -1.94
N PRO A 56 3.26 -1.85 -1.39
CA PRO A 56 2.22 -0.85 -1.21
C PRO A 56 1.74 -0.32 -2.56
N CYS A 57 0.43 -0.32 -2.77
CA CYS A 57 -0.21 0.25 -3.94
C CYS A 57 -1.17 1.36 -3.51
N ALA A 58 -0.95 2.56 -4.04
CA ALA A 58 -1.76 3.73 -3.73
C ALA A 58 -2.79 3.99 -4.83
N LEU A 59 -4.05 4.12 -4.45
CA LEU A 59 -5.10 4.71 -5.27
C LEU A 59 -5.28 6.16 -4.84
N VAL A 60 -5.16 7.07 -5.80
CA VAL A 60 -5.19 8.51 -5.55
C VAL A 60 -6.31 9.16 -6.33
N GLY A 61 -7.27 9.73 -5.62
CA GLY A 61 -8.25 10.67 -6.15
C GLY A 61 -7.64 12.06 -6.21
N LEU A 62 -7.57 12.66 -7.39
CA LEU A 62 -7.08 14.03 -7.56
C LEU A 62 -8.18 15.06 -7.31
N LYS A 63 -7.78 16.28 -6.95
CA LYS A 63 -8.71 17.41 -6.83
C LYS A 63 -9.32 17.78 -8.19
N GLU A 64 -10.51 18.38 -8.14
CA GLU A 64 -11.23 18.83 -9.33
C GLU A 64 -10.36 19.72 -10.23
N GLY A 65 -10.44 19.48 -11.54
CA GLY A 65 -9.66 20.21 -12.54
C GLY A 65 -8.23 19.71 -12.76
N LEU A 66 -7.78 18.70 -12.01
CA LEU A 66 -6.50 18.02 -12.23
C LEU A 66 -6.71 16.71 -12.99
N VAL A 67 -5.92 16.51 -14.05
CA VAL A 67 -5.90 15.27 -14.83
C VAL A 67 -4.63 14.52 -14.49
N GLY A 68 -4.79 13.35 -13.90
CA GLY A 68 -3.70 12.42 -13.65
C GLY A 68 -3.32 11.67 -14.91
N PRO A 69 -2.16 10.99 -14.92
CA PRO A 69 -1.93 9.96 -15.92
C PRO A 69 -3.10 8.97 -15.90
N PRO A 70 -3.45 8.36 -17.05
CA PRO A 70 -4.41 7.26 -17.06
C PRO A 70 -3.98 6.21 -16.02
N LEU A 71 -4.94 5.50 -15.41
CA LEU A 71 -4.67 4.36 -14.54
C LEU A 71 -4.08 3.21 -15.37
N THR A 72 -2.88 3.41 -15.87
CA THR A 72 -2.03 2.35 -16.39
C THR A 72 -1.36 1.74 -15.18
N GLU A 73 -1.55 0.44 -14.96
CA GLU A 73 -0.74 -0.30 -14.00
C GLU A 73 0.73 0.03 -14.24
N VAL A 74 1.34 0.79 -13.34
CA VAL A 74 2.79 0.95 -13.30
C VAL A 74 3.29 -0.33 -12.62
N GLN A 75 3.34 -1.42 -13.40
CA GLN A 75 4.07 -2.63 -13.04
C GLN A 75 5.56 -2.28 -13.13
N GLY A 76 6.11 -1.82 -12.01
CA GLY A 76 7.53 -1.86 -11.72
C GLY A 76 7.83 -3.12 -10.92
#